data_AF-A0A8H4UZH0-F1
#
_entry.id   AF-A0A8H4UZH0-F1
#
_cell.length_a   1.000
_cell.length_b   1.000
_cell.length_c   1.000
_cell.angle_alpha   90.00
_cell.angle_beta   90.00
_cell.angle_gamma   90.00
#
_symmetry.space_group_name_H-M   'P 1'
#
loop_
_entity.id
_entity.type
_entity.pdbx_description
1 polymer ?
#
loop_
_entity_poly.entity_id
_entity_poly.type
_entity_poly.pdbx_seq_one_letter_code
_entity_poly.pdbx_strand_id
1 'polypeptide(L)'
;MGLNTPVVPPFPISDYGTGCMGAIAALTGLYHRATKGGSYHCTSSLMQYDLLLFAIGQYSAEVQDQLRKEQLPEFFALRHNDSVDRISATTLQMLRKRFPDLFVADSSKSSPYTEKWFSEKYGEEIEVVKPVAKIEGVENG
;
A
#
# COMPACT_ATOMS: atom_id res chain seq x y z
N MET A 1 -14.64 -3.12 10.96
CA MET A 1 -16.04 -2.62 11.12
C MET A 1 -16.85 -3.34 12.19
N GLY A 2 -16.39 -4.45 12.78
CA GLY A 2 -17.15 -5.15 13.83
C GLY A 2 -18.41 -5.86 13.30
N LEU A 3 -18.44 -6.18 12.01
CA LEU A 3 -19.55 -6.87 11.35
C LEU A 3 -19.26 -8.36 11.28
N ASN A 4 -20.31 -9.18 11.35
CA ASN A 4 -20.23 -10.64 11.17
C ASN A 4 -20.35 -11.07 9.70
N THR A 5 -20.32 -10.12 8.76
CA THR A 5 -20.37 -10.38 7.32
C THR A 5 -19.04 -9.98 6.68
N PRO A 6 -18.57 -10.70 5.64
CA PRO A 6 -17.37 -10.31 4.92
C PRO A 6 -17.56 -8.93 4.29
N VAL A 7 -16.55 -8.08 4.36
CA VAL A 7 -16.53 -6.80 3.65
C VAL A 7 -15.23 -6.69 2.89
N VAL A 8 -15.32 -6.18 1.67
CA VAL A 8 -14.16 -5.97 0.81
C VAL A 8 -13.21 -4.98 1.48
N PRO A 9 -11.89 -5.24 1.49
CA PRO A 9 -10.93 -4.30 2.05
C PRO A 9 -10.96 -2.97 1.28
N PRO A 10 -10.68 -1.84 1.95
CA PRO A 10 -10.77 -0.51 1.33
C PRO A 10 -9.67 -0.20 0.32
N PHE A 11 -8.63 -1.01 0.30
CA PHE A 11 -7.51 -0.90 -0.64
C PHE A 11 -7.19 -2.30 -1.17
N PRO A 12 -6.51 -2.40 -2.33
CA PRO A 12 -6.13 -3.68 -2.90
C PRO A 12 -4.94 -4.29 -2.13
N ILE A 13 -5.20 -4.70 -0.88
CA ILE A 13 -4.20 -5.19 0.07
C ILE A 13 -3.50 -6.44 -0.47
N SER A 14 -4.27 -7.34 -1.10
CA SER A 14 -3.74 -8.57 -1.71
C SER A 14 -2.78 -8.25 -2.84
N ASP A 15 -3.12 -7.29 -3.72
CA ASP A 15 -2.27 -6.87 -4.83
C ASP A 15 -0.98 -6.20 -4.35
N TYR A 16 -1.08 -5.22 -3.45
CA TYR A 16 0.09 -4.54 -2.89
C TYR A 16 1.03 -5.53 -2.19
N GLY A 17 0.47 -6.36 -1.31
CA GLY A 17 1.25 -7.35 -0.58
C GLY A 17 1.90 -8.38 -1.48
N THR A 18 1.19 -8.88 -2.48
CA THR A 18 1.75 -9.81 -3.46
C THR A 18 2.83 -9.16 -4.32
N GLY A 19 2.66 -7.88 -4.68
CA GLY A 19 3.68 -7.08 -5.34
C GLY A 19 4.95 -6.96 -4.51
N CYS A 20 4.82 -6.69 -3.20
CA CYS A 20 5.95 -6.71 -2.27
C CYS A 20 6.64 -8.08 -2.22
N MET A 21 5.87 -9.17 -2.17
CA MET A 21 6.42 -10.53 -2.21
C MET A 21 7.19 -10.80 -3.52
N GLY A 22 6.68 -10.31 -4.66
CA GLY A 22 7.37 -10.39 -5.95
C GLY A 22 8.69 -9.62 -5.96
N ALA A 23 8.70 -8.39 -5.42
CA ALA A 23 9.92 -7.59 -5.28
C ALA A 23 10.95 -8.27 -4.36
N ILE A 24 10.52 -8.81 -3.23
CA ILE A 24 11.38 -9.59 -2.31
C ILE A 24 11.97 -10.80 -3.04
N ALA A 25 11.15 -11.56 -3.78
CA ALA A 25 11.62 -12.73 -4.51
C ALA A 25 12.65 -12.35 -5.58
N ALA A 26 12.40 -11.28 -6.35
CA ALA A 26 13.34 -10.77 -7.35
C ALA A 26 14.67 -10.32 -6.72
N LEU A 27 14.63 -9.52 -5.65
CA LEU A 27 15.83 -9.07 -4.94
C LEU A 27 16.61 -10.24 -4.34
N THR A 28 15.91 -11.25 -3.82
CA THR A 28 16.51 -12.50 -3.30
C THR A 28 17.20 -13.28 -4.42
N GLY A 29 16.55 -13.40 -5.58
CA GLY A 29 17.13 -14.03 -6.76
C GLY A 29 18.38 -13.32 -7.28
N LEU A 30 18.37 -11.98 -7.32
CA LEU A 30 19.53 -11.17 -7.68
C LEU A 30 20.68 -11.35 -6.68
N TYR A 31 20.37 -11.34 -5.39
CA TYR A 31 21.35 -11.58 -4.34
C TYR A 31 22.00 -12.97 -4.48
N HIS A 32 21.21 -14.01 -4.69
CA HIS A 32 21.74 -15.36 -4.89
C HIS A 32 22.56 -15.47 -6.18
N ARG A 33 22.13 -14.84 -7.28
CA ARG A 33 22.91 -14.78 -8.50
C ARG A 33 24.26 -14.10 -8.29
N ALA A 34 24.31 -13.00 -7.55
CA ALA A 34 25.55 -12.27 -7.27
C ALA A 34 26.51 -13.05 -6.36
N THR A 35 25.98 -13.80 -5.39
CA THR A 35 26.79 -14.48 -4.36
C THR A 35 27.13 -15.93 -4.67
N LYS A 36 26.29 -16.61 -5.45
CA LYS A 36 26.40 -18.05 -5.73
C LYS A 36 26.39 -18.38 -7.22
N GLY A 37 26.19 -17.39 -8.10
CA GLY A 37 26.03 -17.60 -9.55
C GLY A 37 24.67 -18.18 -9.92
N GLY A 38 24.47 -18.46 -11.22
CA GLY A 38 23.27 -19.13 -11.74
C GLY A 38 22.09 -18.21 -12.10
N SER A 39 20.96 -18.85 -12.40
CA SER A 39 19.69 -18.20 -12.78
C SER A 39 18.57 -18.69 -11.87
N TYR A 40 17.71 -17.78 -11.44
CA TYR A 40 16.64 -18.05 -10.47
C TYR A 40 15.29 -17.74 -11.09
N HIS A 41 14.35 -18.69 -10.97
CA HIS A 41 12.95 -18.47 -11.32
C HIS A 41 12.17 -18.17 -10.04
N CYS A 42 11.53 -17.00 -9.99
CA CYS A 42 10.81 -16.51 -8.82
C CYS A 42 9.32 -16.43 -9.14
N THR A 43 8.46 -16.78 -8.18
CA THR A 43 7.01 -16.71 -8.32
C THR A 43 6.37 -16.02 -7.12
N SER A 44 5.24 -15.35 -7.36
CA SER A 44 4.39 -14.76 -6.34
C SER A 44 2.93 -15.08 -6.67
N SER A 45 2.07 -15.20 -5.66
CA SER A 45 0.67 -15.59 -5.83
C SER A 45 -0.22 -14.80 -4.87
N LEU A 46 -1.29 -14.21 -5.43
CA LEU A 46 -2.33 -13.50 -4.68
C LEU A 46 -2.94 -14.41 -3.61
N MET A 47 -3.34 -15.62 -4.03
CA MET A 47 -3.93 -16.60 -3.12
C MET A 47 -2.98 -16.96 -1.98
N GLN A 48 -1.68 -17.13 -2.28
CA GLN A 48 -0.73 -17.54 -1.26
C GLN A 48 -0.41 -16.42 -0.27
N TYR A 49 -0.43 -15.17 -0.73
CA TYR A 49 -0.35 -14.01 0.14
C TYR A 49 -1.60 -13.90 1.04
N ASP A 50 -2.81 -14.12 0.49
CA ASP A 50 -4.03 -14.10 1.30
C ASP A 50 -4.04 -15.21 2.36
N LEU A 51 -3.60 -16.42 2.02
CA LEU A 51 -3.43 -17.51 2.98
C LEU A 51 -2.41 -17.18 4.07
N LEU A 52 -1.34 -16.46 3.74
CA LEU A 52 -0.40 -15.94 4.74
C LEU A 52 -1.10 -14.96 5.69
N LEU A 53 -1.94 -14.05 5.18
CA LEU A 53 -2.71 -13.13 6.03
C LEU A 53 -3.69 -13.87 6.98
N PHE A 54 -4.24 -15.00 6.57
CA PHE A 54 -5.01 -15.85 7.49
C PHE A 54 -4.11 -16.52 8.53
N ALA A 55 -2.94 -17.01 8.13
CA ALA A 55 -2.03 -17.74 9.01
C ALA A 55 -1.39 -16.86 10.09
N ILE A 56 -1.10 -15.59 9.81
CA ILE A 56 -0.54 -14.66 10.81
C ILE A 56 -1.53 -14.31 11.94
N GLY A 57 -2.83 -14.59 11.73
CA GLY A 57 -3.88 -14.34 12.71
C GLY A 57 -4.29 -12.86 12.82
N GLN A 58 -5.06 -12.57 13.86
CA GLN A 58 -5.63 -11.24 14.11
C GLN A 58 -4.89 -10.53 15.24
N TYR A 59 -4.89 -9.19 15.21
CA TYR A 59 -4.49 -8.38 16.35
C TYR A 59 -5.35 -8.67 17.59
N SER A 60 -4.82 -8.39 18.78
CA SER A 60 -5.56 -8.53 20.04
C SER A 60 -6.82 -7.65 20.07
N ALA A 61 -7.78 -7.98 20.93
CA ALA A 61 -9.03 -7.20 21.04
C ALA A 61 -8.76 -5.73 21.38
N GLU A 62 -7.76 -5.47 22.22
CA GLU A 62 -7.35 -4.12 22.63
C GLU A 62 -6.84 -3.30 21.45
N VAL A 63 -5.96 -3.87 20.63
CA VAL A 63 -5.44 -3.21 19.42
C VAL A 63 -6.56 -2.98 18.42
N GLN A 64 -7.45 -3.97 18.24
CA GLN A 64 -8.58 -3.81 17.34
C GLN A 64 -9.55 -2.70 17.81
N ASP A 65 -9.78 -2.57 19.11
CA ASP A 65 -10.61 -1.49 19.68
C ASP A 65 -9.96 -0.13 19.53
N GLN A 66 -8.64 -0.02 19.73
CA GLN A 66 -7.89 1.20 19.45
C GLN A 66 -8.05 1.59 17.97
N LEU A 67 -7.76 0.67 17.05
CA LEU A 67 -7.91 0.93 15.61
C LEU A 67 -9.33 1.37 15.23
N ARG A 68 -10.37 0.79 15.84
CA ARG A 68 -11.77 1.19 15.63
C ARG A 68 -12.07 2.58 16.16
N LYS A 69 -11.63 2.94 17.37
CA LYS A 69 -11.89 4.24 17.99
C LYS A 69 -11.38 5.42 17.16
N GLU A 70 -10.36 5.19 16.36
CA GLU A 70 -9.78 6.22 15.51
C GLU A 70 -10.43 6.34 14.11
N GLN A 71 -11.46 5.54 13.83
CA GLN A 71 -12.19 5.60 12.55
C GLN A 71 -13.37 6.58 12.65
N LEU A 72 -13.72 7.17 11.51
CA LEU A 72 -14.88 8.07 11.39
C LEU A 72 -16.19 7.26 11.24
N PRO A 73 -17.36 7.83 11.63
CA PRO A 73 -18.66 7.14 11.55
C PRO A 73 -18.97 6.54 10.17
N GLU A 74 -18.56 7.19 9.09
CA GLU A 74 -18.77 6.76 7.71
C GLU A 74 -18.09 5.41 7.41
N PHE A 75 -16.97 5.10 8.06
CA PHE A 75 -16.31 3.79 7.94
C PHE A 75 -17.20 2.66 8.45
N PHE A 76 -17.91 2.89 9.55
CA PHE A 76 -18.79 1.91 10.16
C PHE A 76 -20.12 1.76 9.42
N ALA A 77 -20.42 2.65 8.47
CA ALA A 77 -21.59 2.54 7.59
C ALA A 77 -21.36 1.60 6.39
N LEU A 78 -20.10 1.23 6.09
CA LEU A 78 -19.77 0.36 4.96
C LEU A 78 -20.26 -1.09 5.17
N ARG A 79 -20.69 -1.75 4.09
CA ARG A 79 -21.32 -3.07 4.08
C ARG A 79 -20.77 -3.95 2.95
N HIS A 80 -21.09 -5.24 3.02
CA HIS A 80 -20.66 -6.26 2.06
C HIS A 80 -21.14 -6.02 0.62
N ASN A 81 -22.19 -5.22 0.45
CA ASN A 81 -22.78 -4.86 -0.85
C ASN A 81 -22.32 -3.50 -1.37
N ASP A 82 -21.44 -2.80 -0.66
CA ASP A 82 -20.82 -1.59 -1.16
C ASP A 82 -19.76 -1.92 -2.21
N SER A 83 -19.69 -1.13 -3.28
CA SER A 83 -18.69 -1.30 -4.31
C SER A 83 -17.29 -0.93 -3.79
N VAL A 84 -16.26 -1.50 -4.42
CA VAL A 84 -14.86 -1.15 -4.17
C VAL A 84 -14.66 0.37 -4.27
N ASP A 85 -15.27 1.02 -5.25
CA ASP A 85 -15.17 2.47 -5.45
C ASP A 85 -15.69 3.25 -4.23
N ARG A 86 -16.85 2.84 -3.70
CA ARG A 86 -17.45 3.48 -2.52
C ARG A 86 -16.59 3.28 -1.28
N ILE A 87 -16.12 2.05 -1.05
CA ILE A 87 -15.30 1.71 0.11
C ILE A 87 -13.97 2.47 0.04
N SER A 88 -13.32 2.50 -1.12
CA SER A 88 -12.06 3.21 -1.38
C SER A 88 -12.22 4.71 -1.22
N ALA A 89 -13.26 5.31 -1.81
CA ALA A 89 -13.52 6.73 -1.73
C ALA A 89 -13.79 7.17 -0.28
N THR A 90 -14.61 6.41 0.46
CA THR A 90 -14.90 6.68 1.87
C THR A 90 -13.60 6.67 2.69
N THR A 91 -12.79 5.63 2.51
CA THR A 91 -11.53 5.49 3.26
C THR A 91 -10.51 6.57 2.89
N LEU A 92 -10.39 6.93 1.61
CA LEU A 92 -9.51 8.01 1.17
C LEU A 92 -9.92 9.37 1.73
N GLN A 93 -11.22 9.68 1.78
CA GLN A 93 -11.72 10.90 2.40
C GLN A 93 -11.38 10.96 3.89
N MET A 94 -11.48 9.83 4.59
CA MET A 94 -11.07 9.76 5.99
C MET A 94 -9.58 10.00 6.17
N LEU A 95 -8.73 9.38 5.34
CA LEU A 95 -7.29 9.59 5.38
C LEU A 95 -6.92 11.07 5.16
N ARG A 96 -7.57 11.74 4.20
CA ARG A 96 -7.36 13.19 3.95
C ARG A 96 -7.74 14.05 5.15
N LYS A 97 -8.85 13.74 5.83
CA LYS A 97 -9.28 14.45 7.04
C LYS A 97 -8.31 14.24 8.21
N ARG A 98 -7.80 13.01 8.36
CA ARG A 98 -7.01 12.61 9.53
C ARG A 98 -5.53 12.92 9.38
N PHE A 99 -5.02 12.84 8.16
CA PHE A 99 -3.61 13.06 7.84
C PHE A 99 -3.47 14.08 6.70
N PRO A 100 -3.97 15.31 6.88
CA PRO A 100 -3.96 16.32 5.82
C PRO A 100 -2.55 16.61 5.30
N ASP A 101 -1.53 16.49 6.15
CA ASP A 101 -0.13 16.70 5.78
C ASP A 101 0.41 15.66 4.78
N LEU A 102 -0.24 14.50 4.65
CA LEU A 102 0.08 13.52 3.61
C LEU A 102 -0.48 13.93 2.24
N PHE A 103 -1.49 14.79 2.22
CA PHE A 103 -2.21 15.21 1.01
C PHE A 103 -2.06 16.72 0.82
N VAL A 104 -0.92 17.13 0.25
CA VAL A 104 -0.69 18.54 -0.06
C VAL A 104 -1.64 18.98 -1.17
N ALA A 105 -2.56 19.89 -0.83
CA ALA A 105 -3.54 20.42 -1.78
C ALA A 105 -2.96 21.48 -2.73
N ASP A 106 -1.82 22.07 -2.35
CA ASP A 106 -1.13 23.10 -3.12
C ASP A 106 -0.18 22.42 -4.10
N SER A 107 -0.58 22.34 -5.37
CA SER A 107 0.24 21.76 -6.43
C SER A 107 1.57 22.49 -6.64
N SER A 108 1.79 23.67 -6.06
CA SER A 108 3.10 24.34 -6.10
C SER A 108 4.09 23.81 -5.06
N LYS A 109 3.63 22.98 -4.10
CA LYS A 109 4.43 22.40 -3.02
C LYS A 109 4.37 20.88 -3.09
N SER A 110 5.52 20.22 -3.05
CA SER A 110 5.55 18.76 -2.88
C SER A 110 5.32 18.40 -1.41
N SER A 111 4.61 17.29 -1.15
CA SER A 111 4.58 16.66 0.17
C SER A 111 6.01 16.39 0.66
N PRO A 112 6.29 16.38 1.98
CA PRO A 112 7.59 15.92 2.47
C PRO A 112 7.95 14.52 1.95
N TYR A 113 6.96 13.73 1.54
CA TYR A 113 7.10 12.36 1.04
C TYR A 113 7.11 12.22 -0.48
N THR A 114 6.92 13.30 -1.24
CA THR A 114 6.84 13.26 -2.71
C THR A 114 7.76 14.29 -3.35
N GLU A 115 8.08 14.08 -4.63
CA GLU A 115 8.85 15.01 -5.45
C GLU A 115 8.26 15.09 -6.85
N LYS A 116 8.62 16.15 -7.58
CA LYS A 116 8.06 16.48 -8.89
C LYS A 116 9.03 16.13 -10.00
N TRP A 117 8.57 15.34 -10.96
CA TRP A 117 9.33 14.94 -12.14
C TRP A 117 8.60 15.40 -13.40
N PHE A 118 9.32 15.64 -14.50
CA PHE A 118 8.67 15.89 -15.78
C PHE A 118 8.55 14.58 -16.57
N SER A 119 7.33 14.22 -16.97
CA SER A 119 7.10 13.06 -17.83
C SER A 119 6.97 13.47 -19.28
N GLU A 120 7.97 13.15 -20.10
CA GLU A 120 7.93 13.44 -21.55
C GLU A 120 6.74 12.79 -22.27
N LYS A 121 6.27 11.62 -21.78
CA LYS A 121 5.15 10.88 -22.41
C LYS A 121 3.81 11.50 -22.12
N TYR A 122 3.62 12.04 -20.92
CA TYR A 122 2.41 12.79 -20.58
C TYR A 122 2.51 14.26 -21.00
N GLY A 123 3.74 14.76 -21.25
CA GLY A 123 4.02 16.16 -21.55
C GLY A 123 3.80 17.07 -20.35
N GLU A 124 3.85 16.52 -19.13
CA GLU A 124 3.39 17.17 -17.90
C GLU A 124 4.29 16.86 -16.71
N GLU A 125 4.23 17.73 -15.71
CA GLU A 125 4.82 17.46 -14.40
C GLU A 125 3.97 16.42 -13.65
N ILE A 126 4.62 15.39 -13.14
CA ILE A 126 4.05 14.34 -12.32
C ILE A 126 4.63 14.39 -10.91
N GLU A 127 3.84 13.96 -9.94
CA GLU A 127 4.29 13.81 -8.56
C GLU A 127 4.53 12.33 -8.24
N VAL A 128 5.73 12.02 -7.75
CA VAL A 128 6.15 10.65 -7.41
C VAL A 128 6.55 10.57 -5.93
N VAL A 129 6.44 9.39 -5.34
CA VAL A 129 6.88 9.16 -3.95
C VAL A 129 8.40 9.15 -3.89
N LYS A 130 8.98 9.88 -2.94
CA LYS A 130 10.42 9.92 -2.74
C LYS A 130 10.97 8.52 -2.45
N PRO A 131 12.20 8.21 -2.89
CA PRO A 131 12.88 6.98 -2.53
C PRO A 131 12.90 6.76 -1.02
N VAL A 132 12.47 5.57 -0.59
CA VAL A 132 12.43 5.20 0.84
C VAL A 132 13.78 4.73 1.38
N ALA A 133 14.77 4.53 0.51
CA ALA A 133 16.12 4.12 0.86
C ALA A 133 17.14 4.88 0.00
N LYS A 134 18.34 5.13 0.53
CA LYS A 134 19.48 5.66 -0.23
C LYS A 134 20.50 4.55 -0.39
N ILE A 135 20.90 4.27 -1.62
CA ILE A 135 21.89 3.23 -1.93
C ILE A 135 23.14 3.93 -2.46
N GLU A 136 24.30 3.64 -1.84
CA GLU A 136 25.57 4.22 -2.29
C GLU A 136 25.87 3.81 -3.74
N GLY A 137 26.26 4.78 -4.56
CA GLY A 137 26.57 4.57 -5.97
C GLY A 137 25.34 4.39 -6.89
N VAL A 138 24.12 4.57 -6.38
CA VAL A 138 22.89 4.57 -7.18
C VAL A 138 22.22 5.94 -7.06
N GLU A 139 21.94 6.56 -8.21
CA GLU A 139 21.06 7.72 -8.27
C GLU A 139 19.62 7.22 -8.26
N ASN A 140 18.96 7.39 -7.12
CA ASN A 140 17.55 7.08 -6.95
C ASN A 140 16.83 8.35 -6.45
N GLY A 141 15.91 8.87 -7.25
CA GLY A 141 15.31 10.20 -7.07
C GLY A 141 15.70 11.15 -8.18
#